data_AF-A0A259DH40-F1
#
_entry.id   AF-A0A259DH40-F1
#
_cell.length_a   1.000
_cell.length_b   1.000
_cell.length_c   1.000
_cell.angle_alpha   90.00
_cell.angle_beta   90.00
_cell.angle_gamma   90.00
#
_symmetry.space_group_name_H-M   'P 1'
#
loop_
_entity.id
_entity.type
_entity.pdbx_description
1 polymer ?
#
loop_
_entity_poly.entity_id
_entity_poly.type
_entity_poly.pdbx_seq_one_letter_code
_entity_poly.pdbx_strand_id
1 'polypeptide(L)'
;MSDYILLFVAAFGAGVLNTIAGGGTFLTFPALVFAGIPPVMANATSAVAVFPGYLAGAIGFRTELREFDRKRLMRLVVITFCGGFAGSVLLLVSSNKAFSVVV
;
A
#
# COMPACT_ATOMS: atom_id res chain seq x y z
N MET A 1 3.15 6.41 24.13
CA MET A 1 4.55 6.01 23.80
C MET A 1 4.58 4.61 23.19
N SER A 2 3.81 3.68 23.74
CA SER A 2 3.55 2.33 23.20
C SER A 2 3.06 2.33 21.75
N ASP A 3 2.16 3.25 21.39
CA ASP A 3 1.56 3.30 20.04
C ASP A 3 2.59 3.60 18.95
N TYR A 4 3.57 4.47 19.23
CA TYR A 4 4.63 4.79 18.26
C TYR A 4 5.56 3.60 18.00
N ILE A 5 5.85 2.80 19.03
CA ILE A 5 6.66 1.58 18.89
C ILE A 5 5.90 0.54 18.07
N LEU A 6 4.60 0.38 18.34
CA LEU A 6 3.73 -0.52 17.58
C LEU A 6 3.67 -0.12 16.10
N LEU A 7 3.43 1.17 15.81
CA LEU A 7 3.38 1.69 14.45
C LEU A 7 4.72 1.55 13.72
N PHE A 8 5.84 1.78 14.42
CA PHE A 8 7.17 1.61 13.84
C PHE A 8 7.45 0.16 13.44
N VAL A 9 7.20 -0.80 14.34
CA VAL A 9 7.39 -2.23 14.05
C VAL A 9 6.45 -2.70 12.94
N ALA A 10 5.19 -2.28 12.97
CA ALA A 10 4.22 -2.59 11.93
C ALA A 10 4.63 -2.02 10.57
N ALA A 11 5.12 -0.77 10.51
CA ALA A 11 5.60 -0.15 9.27
C ALA A 11 6.86 -0.83 8.72
N PHE A 12 7.82 -1.17 9.59
CA PHE A 12 9.03 -1.89 9.19
C PHE A 12 8.70 -3.29 8.65
N GLY A 13 7.89 -4.07 9.39
CA GLY A 13 7.44 -5.40 8.95
C GLY A 13 6.60 -5.35 7.68
N ALA A 14 5.75 -4.33 7.54
CA ALA A 14 4.99 -4.08 6.32
C ALA A 14 5.88 -3.81 5.12
N GLY A 15 6.98 -3.05 5.27
CA GLY A 15 7.93 -2.83 4.19
C GLY A 15 8.58 -4.11 3.69
N VAL A 16 9.01 -4.98 4.62
CA VAL A 16 9.59 -6.31 4.30
C VAL A 16 8.55 -7.19 3.61
N LEU A 17 7.36 -7.36 4.18
CA LEU A 17 6.29 -8.17 3.59
C LEU A 17 5.80 -7.62 2.26
N ASN A 18 5.75 -6.30 2.09
CA ASN A 18 5.33 -5.68 0.84
C ASN A 18 6.32 -5.96 -0.29
N THR A 19 7.61 -6.01 0.02
CA THR A 19 8.66 -6.30 -0.97
C THR A 19 8.65 -7.77 -1.38
N ILE A 20 8.33 -8.69 -0.45
CA ILE A 20 8.37 -10.14 -0.69
C ILE A 20 7.04 -10.66 -1.29
N ALA A 21 5.91 -10.23 -0.73
CA ALA A 21 4.59 -10.81 -1.00
C ALA A 21 3.53 -9.76 -1.40
N GLY A 22 3.85 -8.46 -1.41
CA GLY A 22 2.91 -7.38 -1.77
C GLY A 22 1.82 -7.09 -0.72
N GLY A 23 1.92 -7.67 0.48
CA GLY A 23 0.87 -7.65 1.50
C GLY A 23 1.09 -6.68 2.67
N GLY A 24 1.94 -5.66 2.55
CA GLY A 24 2.31 -4.79 3.69
C GLY A 24 1.13 -4.06 4.35
N THR A 25 0.06 -3.81 3.58
CA THR A 25 -1.20 -3.22 4.07
C THR A 25 -1.87 -4.08 5.15
N PHE A 26 -1.71 -5.41 5.13
CA PHE A 26 -2.26 -6.30 6.16
C PHE A 26 -1.72 -6.03 7.57
N LEU A 27 -0.51 -5.48 7.68
CA LEU A 27 0.08 -5.09 8.97
C LEU A 27 -0.26 -3.64 9.32
N THR A 28 -0.12 -2.73 8.36
CA THR A 28 -0.23 -1.28 8.63
C THR A 28 -1.66 -0.81 8.80
N PHE A 29 -2.62 -1.31 8.01
CA PHE A 29 -4.01 -0.87 8.09
C PHE A 29 -4.68 -1.21 9.43
N PRO A 30 -4.68 -2.48 9.91
CA PRO A 30 -5.27 -2.80 11.21
C PRO A 30 -4.59 -2.06 12.35
N ALA A 31 -3.25 -1.90 12.31
CA ALA A 31 -2.52 -1.16 13.33
C ALA A 31 -2.96 0.30 13.45
N LEU A 32 -3.21 0.98 12.31
CA LEU A 32 -3.71 2.36 12.29
C LEU A 32 -5.16 2.46 12.78
N VAL A 33 -6.01 1.50 12.41
CA VAL A 33 -7.40 1.43 12.91
C VAL A 33 -7.43 1.17 14.42
N PHE A 34 -6.58 0.27 14.93
CA PHE A 34 -6.41 0.03 16.37
C PHE A 34 -5.90 1.27 17.11
N ALA A 35 -5.06 2.09 16.47
CA ALA A 35 -4.62 3.38 17.00
C ALA A 35 -5.71 4.47 16.94
N GLY A 36 -6.93 4.15 16.50
CA GLY A 36 -8.08 5.05 16.48
C GLY A 36 -8.17 5.94 15.24
N ILE A 37 -7.37 5.67 14.20
CA ILE A 37 -7.43 6.44 12.94
C ILE A 37 -8.65 6.00 12.13
N PRO A 38 -9.46 6.93 11.61
CA PRO A 38 -10.60 6.60 10.76
C PRO A 38 -10.21 5.72 9.55
N PRO A 39 -11.01 4.72 9.16
CA PRO A 39 -10.65 3.74 8.13
C PRO A 39 -10.16 4.34 6.81
N VAL A 40 -10.79 5.40 6.31
CA VAL A 40 -10.35 6.06 5.06
C VAL A 40 -8.94 6.64 5.20
N MET A 41 -8.67 7.32 6.33
CA MET A 41 -7.35 7.89 6.62
C MET A 41 -6.30 6.82 6.91
N ALA A 42 -6.69 5.75 7.62
CA ALA A 42 -5.83 4.61 7.88
C ALA A 42 -5.39 3.92 6.58
N ASN A 43 -6.31 3.70 5.63
CA ASN A 43 -5.98 3.10 4.35
C ASN A 43 -5.07 3.99 3.49
N ALA A 44 -5.37 5.29 3.40
CA ALA A 44 -4.52 6.24 2.69
C ALA A 44 -3.10 6.30 3.28
N THR A 45 -2.99 6.32 4.61
CA THR A 45 -1.70 6.35 5.31
C THR A 45 -0.93 5.04 5.13
N SER A 46 -1.62 3.90 5.21
CA SER A 46 -1.03 2.58 4.98
C SER A 46 -0.45 2.45 3.56
N ALA A 47 -1.16 2.93 2.54
CA ALA A 47 -0.66 2.93 1.15
C ALA A 47 0.64 3.73 0.98
N VAL A 48 0.76 4.87 1.68
CA VAL A 48 2.00 5.67 1.70
C VAL A 48 3.09 4.95 2.47
N ALA A 49 2.77 4.31 3.59
CA ALA A 49 3.74 3.59 4.42
C ALA A 49 4.41 2.43 3.68
N VAL A 50 3.69 1.73 2.79
CA VAL A 50 4.24 0.62 2.00
C VAL A 50 4.98 1.06 0.73
N PHE A 51 4.84 2.33 0.32
CA PHE A 51 5.43 2.87 -0.91
C PHE A 51 6.95 2.68 -1.02
N PRO A 52 7.76 2.92 0.03
CA PRO A 52 9.20 2.64 -0.02
C PRO A 52 9.51 1.17 -0.32
N GLY A 53 8.68 0.23 0.16
CA GLY A 53 8.81 -1.19 -0.13
C GLY A 53 8.57 -1.51 -1.61
N TYR A 54 7.57 -0.87 -2.24
CA TYR A 54 7.37 -1.02 -3.69
C TYR A 54 8.54 -0.45 -4.49
N LEU A 55 9.08 0.70 -4.08
CA LEU A 55 10.25 1.31 -4.72
C LEU A 55 11.49 0.43 -4.58
N ALA A 56 11.74 -0.09 -3.37
CA ALA A 56 12.84 -1.01 -3.10
C ALA A 56 12.71 -2.30 -3.91
N GLY A 57 11.52 -2.88 -4.01
CA GLY A 57 11.25 -4.05 -4.84
C GLY A 57 11.48 -3.78 -6.34
N ALA A 58 10.99 -2.65 -6.85
CA ALA A 58 11.19 -2.27 -8.25
C ALA A 58 12.68 -2.04 -8.60
N ILE A 59 13.46 -1.46 -7.67
CA ILE A 59 14.91 -1.27 -7.84
C ILE A 59 15.65 -2.60 -7.68
N GLY A 60 15.29 -3.40 -6.67
CA GLY A 60 15.94 -4.67 -6.35
C GLY A 60 15.78 -5.70 -7.47
N PHE A 61 14.57 -5.80 -8.04
CA PHE A 61 14.24 -6.72 -9.14
C PHE A 61 14.38 -6.05 -10.53
N ARG A 62 15.13 -4.95 -10.64
CA ARG A 62 15.24 -4.20 -11.92
C ARG A 62 15.84 -5.01 -13.06
N THR A 63 16.67 -6.00 -12.74
CA THR A 63 17.38 -6.81 -13.75
C THR A 63 16.43 -7.84 -14.34
N GLU A 64 15.64 -8.48 -13.47
CA GLU A 64 14.57 -9.42 -13.81
C GLU A 64 13.43 -8.70 -14.56
N LEU A 65 13.07 -7.49 -14.13
CA LEU A 65 12.09 -6.64 -14.82
C LEU A 65 12.51 -6.30 -16.27
N ARG A 66 13.81 -6.27 -16.57
CA ARG A 66 14.33 -6.05 -17.93
C ARG A 66 14.21 -7.26 -18.84
N GLU A 67 14.03 -8.46 -18.29
CA GLU A 67 13.80 -9.68 -19.08
C GLU A 67 12.38 -9.72 -19.67
N PHE A 68 11.45 -8.93 -19.12
CA PHE A 68 10.10 -8.82 -19.63
C PHE A 68 10.01 -7.88 -20.84
N ASP A 69 9.03 -8.14 -21.72
CA ASP A 69 8.71 -7.25 -22.82
C ASP A 69 8.33 -5.85 -22.31
N ARG A 70 9.07 -4.84 -22.79
CA ARG A 70 8.90 -3.44 -22.38
C ARG A 70 7.52 -2.90 -22.70
N LYS A 71 6.89 -3.34 -23.80
CA LYS A 71 5.52 -2.89 -24.14
C LYS A 71 4.50 -3.45 -23.15
N ARG A 72 4.61 -4.73 -22.80
CA ARG A 72 3.78 -5.36 -21.76
C ARG A 72 3.97 -4.68 -20.40
N LEU A 73 5.21 -4.40 -20.01
CA LEU A 73 5.51 -3.71 -18.75
C LEU A 73 4.85 -2.33 -18.70
N MET A 74 5.02 -1.52 -19.75
CA MET A 74 4.40 -0.18 -19.84
C MET A 74 2.87 -0.25 -19.81
N ARG A 75 2.26 -1.25 -20.45
CA ARG A 75 0.80 -1.46 -20.39
C ARG A 75 0.35 -1.74 -18.96
N LEU A 76 1.07 -2.59 -18.22
CA LEU A 76 0.77 -2.87 -16.82
C LEU A 76 0.89 -1.63 -15.96
N VAL A 77 1.96 -0.83 -16.14
CA VAL A 77 2.14 0.44 -15.42
C VAL A 77 0.97 1.40 -15.67
N VAL A 78 0.50 1.53 -16.91
CA VAL A 78 -0.64 2.41 -17.22
C VAL A 78 -1.91 1.88 -16.57
N ILE A 79 -2.18 0.57 -16.65
CA ILE A 79 -3.38 -0.03 -16.05
C ILE A 79 -3.38 0.13 -14.53
N THR A 80 -2.25 -0.17 -13.86
CA THR A 80 -2.15 -0.05 -12.40
C THR A 80 -2.19 1.42 -11.96
N PHE A 81 -1.61 2.33 -12.72
CA PHE A 81 -1.71 3.77 -12.46
C PHE A 81 -3.15 4.27 -12.57
N CYS A 82 -3.85 3.95 -13.66
CA CYS A 82 -5.24 4.35 -13.85
C CYS A 82 -6.16 3.73 -12.78
N GLY A 83 -5.98 2.45 -12.47
CA GLY A 83 -6.74 1.77 -11.42
C GLY A 83 -6.49 2.36 -10.03
N GLY A 84 -5.23 2.60 -9.69
CA GLY A 84 -4.84 3.22 -8.42
C GLY A 84 -5.36 4.66 -8.29
N PHE A 85 -5.31 5.44 -9.37
CA PHE A 85 -5.85 6.79 -9.41
C PHE A 85 -7.38 6.81 -9.26
N ALA A 86 -8.09 5.95 -10.00
CA ALA A 86 -9.54 5.84 -9.87
C ALA A 86 -9.94 5.40 -8.44
N GLY A 87 -9.22 4.41 -7.88
CA GLY A 87 -9.45 3.93 -6.52
C GLY A 87 -9.17 4.98 -5.44
N SER A 88 -8.12 5.79 -5.59
CA SER A 88 -7.82 6.86 -4.63
C SER A 88 -8.86 7.98 -4.66
N VAL A 89 -9.37 8.34 -5.84
CA VAL A 89 -10.49 9.29 -5.98
C VAL A 89 -11.76 8.74 -5.35
N LEU A 90 -12.09 7.47 -5.61
CA LEU A 90 -13.23 6.79 -4.99
C LEU A 90 -13.13 6.77 -3.46
N LEU A 91 -11.93 6.55 -2.92
CA LEU A 91 -11.66 6.61 -1.49
C LEU A 91 -11.97 7.99 -0.88
N LEU A 92 -11.61 9.08 -1.58
CA LEU A 92 -11.85 10.44 -1.11
C LEU A 92 -13.33 10.82 -1.07
N VAL A 93 -14.16 10.22 -1.94
CA VAL A 93 -15.60 10.47 -2.00
C VAL A 93 -16.39 9.49 -1.12
N SER A 94 -15.76 8.40 -0.68
CA SER A 94 -16.41 7.36 0.13
C SER A 94 -16.55 7.75 1.60
N SER A 95 -17.70 7.42 2.20
CA SER A 95 -17.90 7.59 3.64
C SER A 95 -17.20 6.49 4.44
N ASN A 96 -16.69 6.81 5.64
CA ASN A 96 -16.05 5.82 6.52
C ASN A 96 -16.97 4.61 6.81
N LYS A 97 -18.28 4.82 6.95
CA LYS A 97 -19.26 3.74 7.16
C LYS A 97 -19.39 2.81 5.97
N ALA A 98 -19.45 3.36 4.76
CA ALA A 98 -19.53 2.56 3.54
C ALA A 98 -18.22 1.78 3.32
N PHE A 99 -17.08 2.41 3.61
CA PHE A 99 -15.76 1.81 3.47
C PHE A 99 -15.56 0.64 4.46
N SER A 100 -15.92 0.81 5.73
CA SER A 100 -15.75 -0.22 6.77
C SER A 100 -16.66 -1.45 6.62
N VAL A 101 -17.64 -1.41 5.72
CA VAL A 101 -18.48 -2.60 5.41
C VAL A 101 -17.80 -3.49 4.38
N VAL A 102 -16.95 -2.90 3.53
CA VAL A 102 -16.30 -3.59 2.40
C VAL A 102 -14.91 -4.10 2.78
N VAL A 103 -14.20 -3.35 3.64
CA VAL A 103 -12.81 -3.60 4.08
C VAL A 103 -12.79 -3.84 5.57
#